data_AF-A0A7X9WYV7-F1
#
_entry.id   AF-A0A7X9WYV7-F1
#
_cell.length_a   1.000
_cell.length_b   1.000
_cell.length_c   1.000
_cell.angle_alpha   90.00
_cell.angle_beta   90.00
_cell.angle_gamma   90.00
#
_symmetry.space_group_name_H-M   'P 1'
#
loop_
_entity.id
_entity.type
_entity.pdbx_description
1 polymer ?
#
loop_
_entity_poly.entity_id
_entity_poly.type
_entity_poly.pdbx_seq_one_letter_code
_entity_poly.pdbx_strand_id
1 'polypeptide(L)'
;MEDRAMRKCFAILAAAALPLAACGEAEKSVDYYLKHLDEAREKTARCQSNGDAGVNCGNAAVAIKRNAEEQFKRERARTEKNLKNGSIWPTWNGK
;
A
#
# COMPACT_ATOMS: atom_id res chain seq x y z
N MET A 1 -0.04 -23.17 57.58
CA MET A 1 0.22 -23.69 56.21
C MET A 1 -0.83 -23.09 55.27
N GLU A 2 -0.70 -21.81 54.91
CA GLU A 2 -1.75 -21.12 54.12
C GLU A 2 -1.18 -20.20 53.03
N ASP A 3 0.10 -20.35 52.67
CA ASP A 3 0.76 -19.57 51.61
C ASP A 3 0.86 -20.30 50.26
N ARG A 4 0.04 -21.35 50.06
CA ARG A 4 0.06 -22.17 48.83
C ARG A 4 -1.11 -21.88 47.87
N ALA A 5 -2.15 -21.18 48.32
CA ALA A 5 -3.33 -20.90 47.50
C ALA A 5 -3.12 -19.72 46.52
N MET A 6 -2.42 -18.65 46.92
CA MET A 6 -2.22 -17.45 46.08
C MET A 6 -1.18 -17.65 44.96
N ARG A 7 -0.29 -18.65 45.06
CA ARG A 7 0.67 -19.00 43.99
C ARG A 7 0.05 -19.74 42.81
N LYS A 8 -1.13 -20.36 43.00
CA LYS A 8 -1.84 -21.10 41.94
C LYS A 8 -2.67 -20.18 41.04
N CYS A 9 -3.11 -19.03 41.56
CA CYS A 9 -3.83 -18.03 40.77
C CYS A 9 -2.93 -17.30 39.76
N PHE A 10 -1.63 -17.17 40.05
CA PHE A 10 -0.67 -16.56 39.13
C PHE A 10 -0.34 -17.45 37.91
N ALA A 11 -0.55 -18.77 38.00
CA ALA A 11 -0.27 -19.69 36.91
C ALA A 11 -1.37 -19.69 35.82
N ILE A 12 -2.55 -19.14 36.10
CA ILE A 12 -3.68 -19.11 35.14
C ILE A 12 -3.67 -17.80 34.31
N LEU A 13 -2.97 -16.76 34.79
CA LEU A 13 -2.91 -15.44 34.14
C LEU A 13 -1.76 -15.28 33.12
N ALA A 14 -0.99 -16.34 32.84
CA ALA A 14 0.11 -16.30 31.88
C ALA A 14 -0.20 -17.01 30.53
N ALA A 15 -1.40 -17.60 30.39
CA ALA A 15 -1.83 -18.32 29.18
C ALA A 15 -2.88 -17.56 28.36
N ALA A 16 -3.10 -16.27 28.65
CA ALA A 16 -3.61 -15.33 27.65
C ALA A 16 -2.43 -14.79 26.82
N ALA A 17 -1.59 -15.70 26.33
CA ALA A 17 -0.75 -15.40 25.18
C ALA A 17 -1.73 -15.19 24.05
N LEU A 18 -2.11 -13.92 23.85
CA LEU A 18 -2.78 -13.46 22.66
C LEU A 18 -2.14 -14.21 21.50
N PRO A 19 -2.89 -14.93 20.65
CA PRO A 19 -2.46 -14.96 19.28
C PRO A 19 -2.45 -13.47 18.90
N LEU A 20 -1.30 -12.80 19.00
CA LEU A 20 -1.05 -11.64 18.16
C LEU A 20 -1.40 -12.19 16.81
N ALA A 21 -2.57 -11.79 16.33
CA ALA A 21 -3.04 -12.20 15.06
C ALA A 21 -1.92 -11.81 14.11
N ALA A 22 -1.15 -12.80 13.65
CA ALA A 22 -0.86 -12.90 12.24
C ALA A 22 -2.23 -12.99 11.57
N CYS A 23 -2.97 -11.88 11.60
CA CYS A 23 -4.00 -11.53 10.65
C CYS A 23 -3.17 -11.24 9.40
N GLY A 24 -2.58 -12.31 8.85
CA GLY A 24 -1.91 -12.27 7.58
C GLY A 24 -3.03 -11.90 6.63
N GLU A 25 -3.04 -10.65 6.22
CA GLU A 25 -3.96 -10.22 5.18
C GLU A 25 -3.84 -11.20 4.04
N ALA A 26 -4.99 -11.72 3.61
CA ALA A 26 -5.05 -12.62 2.47
C ALA A 26 -4.19 -12.05 1.34
N GLU A 27 -3.40 -12.91 0.69
CA GLU A 27 -2.51 -12.47 -0.37
C GLU A 27 -3.35 -11.83 -1.49
N LYS A 28 -3.09 -10.54 -1.74
CA LYS A 28 -3.76 -9.74 -2.76
C LYS A 28 -2.84 -9.60 -3.95
N SER A 29 -3.39 -9.82 -5.15
CA SER A 29 -2.64 -9.71 -6.39
C SER A 29 -2.36 -8.25 -6.77
N VAL A 30 -1.40 -8.06 -7.68
CA VAL A 30 -1.12 -6.74 -8.28
C VAL A 30 -2.37 -6.16 -8.96
N ASP A 31 -3.15 -6.99 -9.67
CA ASP A 31 -4.35 -6.55 -10.38
C ASP A 31 -5.47 -6.06 -9.44
N TYR A 32 -5.55 -6.62 -8.23
CA TYR A 32 -6.43 -6.10 -7.20
C TYR A 32 -6.00 -4.68 -6.81
N TYR A 33 -4.74 -4.49 -6.45
CA TYR A 33 -4.22 -3.18 -6.05
C TYR A 33 -4.25 -2.14 -7.17
N LEU A 34 -4.17 -2.55 -8.44
CA LEU A 34 -4.36 -1.65 -9.58
C LEU A 34 -5.78 -1.07 -9.64
N LYS A 35 -6.79 -1.83 -9.20
CA LYS A 35 -8.18 -1.36 -9.07
C LYS A 35 -8.43 -0.60 -7.77
N HIS A 36 -7.57 -0.81 -6.76
CA HIS A 36 -7.66 -0.24 -5.42
C HIS A 36 -6.37 0.52 -5.05
N LEU A 37 -6.07 1.58 -5.80
CA LEU A 37 -4.81 2.32 -5.67
C LEU A 37 -4.63 3.02 -4.31
N ASP A 38 -5.71 3.48 -3.70
CA ASP A 38 -5.64 4.12 -2.39
C ASP A 38 -5.26 3.12 -1.31
N GLU A 39 -5.79 1.90 -1.41
CA GLU A 39 -5.39 0.80 -0.54
C GLU A 39 -3.93 0.39 -0.80
N ALA A 40 -3.49 0.35 -2.06
CA ALA A 40 -2.10 0.07 -2.40
C ALA A 40 -1.15 1.09 -1.73
N ARG A 41 -1.50 2.38 -1.75
CA ARG A 41 -0.72 3.46 -1.12
C ARG A 41 -0.66 3.30 0.39
N GLU A 42 -1.79 3.04 1.03
CA GLU A 42 -1.86 2.81 2.47
C GLU A 42 -1.00 1.60 2.86
N LYS A 43 -1.09 0.50 2.11
CA LYS A 43 -0.27 -0.69 2.35
C LYS A 43 1.20 -0.41 2.18
N THR A 44 1.63 0.21 1.09
CA THR A 44 3.04 0.55 0.90
C THR A 44 3.57 1.47 2.01
N ALA A 45 2.79 2.46 2.46
CA ALA A 45 3.17 3.34 3.58
C ALA A 45 3.30 2.58 4.91
N ARG A 46 2.37 1.66 5.19
CA ARG A 46 2.43 0.78 6.36
C ARG A 46 3.65 -0.15 6.29
N CYS A 47 3.93 -0.74 5.14
CA CYS A 47 5.08 -1.61 4.93
C CYS A 47 6.40 -0.87 5.17
N GLN A 48 6.52 0.36 4.68
CA GLN A 48 7.69 1.21 4.93
C GLN A 48 7.86 1.55 6.41
N SER A 49 6.75 1.82 7.11
CA SER A 49 6.77 2.18 8.54
C SER A 49 7.11 1.01 9.46
N ASN A 50 6.64 -0.19 9.11
CA ASN A 50 6.84 -1.40 9.91
C ASN A 50 8.09 -2.19 9.51
N GLY A 51 8.77 -1.80 8.42
CA GLY A 51 9.86 -2.58 7.83
C GLY A 51 9.38 -3.94 7.29
N ASP A 52 8.12 -4.03 6.88
CA ASP A 52 7.51 -5.26 6.35
C ASP A 52 7.82 -5.41 4.86
N ALA A 53 8.29 -6.60 4.47
CA ALA A 53 8.63 -6.97 3.11
C ALA A 53 7.73 -8.10 2.57
N GLY A 54 6.54 -8.29 3.14
CA GLY A 54 5.57 -9.29 2.71
C GLY A 54 5.13 -9.14 1.24
N VAL A 55 4.58 -10.21 0.68
CA VAL A 55 4.13 -10.29 -0.73
C VAL A 55 3.13 -9.17 -1.06
N ASN A 56 2.23 -8.85 -0.14
CA ASN A 56 1.27 -7.75 -0.28
C ASN A 56 1.95 -6.38 -0.44
N CYS A 57 3.06 -6.13 0.27
CA CYS A 57 3.85 -4.90 0.16
C CYS A 57 4.47 -4.78 -1.24
N GLY A 58 5.05 -5.86 -1.73
CA GLY A 58 5.61 -5.94 -3.08
C GLY A 58 4.54 -5.73 -4.15
N ASN A 59 3.41 -6.43 -4.04
CA ASN A 59 2.31 -6.35 -5.01
C ASN A 59 1.69 -4.95 -5.05
N ALA A 60 1.48 -4.32 -3.89
CA ALA A 60 0.99 -2.95 -3.78
C ALA A 60 1.96 -1.94 -4.41
N ALA A 61 3.26 -2.05 -4.12
CA ALA A 61 4.27 -1.17 -4.69
C ALA A 61 4.37 -1.31 -6.22
N VAL A 62 4.32 -2.53 -6.74
CA VAL A 62 4.30 -2.80 -8.18
C VAL A 62 3.06 -2.21 -8.85
N ALA A 63 1.87 -2.32 -8.22
CA ALA A 63 0.65 -1.74 -8.74
C ALA A 63 0.73 -0.22 -8.86
N ILE A 64 1.23 0.46 -7.82
CA ILE A 64 1.43 1.93 -7.85
C ILE A 64 2.37 2.33 -8.98
N LYS A 65 3.51 1.63 -9.12
CA LYS A 65 4.51 1.91 -10.16
C LYS A 65 3.91 1.73 -11.56
N ARG A 66 3.23 0.60 -11.81
CA ARG A 66 2.58 0.32 -13.11
C ARG A 66 1.55 1.39 -13.45
N ASN A 67 0.73 1.81 -12.50
CA ASN A 67 -0.23 2.89 -12.74
C ASN A 67 0.48 4.21 -13.07
N ALA A 68 1.54 4.58 -12.34
CA ALA A 68 2.31 5.79 -12.63
C ALA A 68 2.94 5.76 -14.03
N GLU A 69 3.53 4.63 -14.44
CA GLU A 69 4.09 4.44 -15.77
C GLU A 69 3.03 4.60 -16.87
N GLU A 70 1.83 4.04 -16.68
CA GLU A 70 0.72 4.19 -17.63
C GLU A 70 0.22 5.63 -17.72
N GLN A 71 0.10 6.34 -16.60
CA GLN A 71 -0.26 7.77 -16.62
C GLN A 71 0.80 8.58 -17.36
N PHE A 72 2.08 8.35 -17.07
CA PHE A 72 3.18 9.03 -17.74
C PHE A 72 3.16 8.80 -19.26
N LYS A 73 2.92 7.56 -19.71
CA LYS A 73 2.78 7.26 -21.15
C LYS A 73 1.60 8.00 -21.77
N ARG A 74 0.46 8.07 -21.09
CA ARG A 74 -0.74 8.78 -21.56
C ARG A 74 -0.49 10.28 -21.66
N GLU A 75 0.16 10.86 -20.68
CA GLU A 75 0.55 12.27 -20.69
C GLU A 75 1.54 12.56 -21.80
N ARG A 76 2.58 11.73 -21.96
CA ARG A 76 3.55 11.88 -23.05
C ARG A 76 2.87 11.83 -24.42
N ALA A 77 1.95 10.90 -24.62
CA ALA A 77 1.17 10.81 -25.86
C ALA A 77 0.25 12.02 -26.07
N ARG A 78 -0.33 12.58 -25.00
CA ARG A 78 -1.13 13.81 -25.07
C ARG A 78 -0.24 15.00 -25.45
N THR A 79 0.91 15.14 -24.81
CA THR A 79 1.88 16.19 -25.09
C THR A 79 2.40 16.10 -26.52
N GLU A 80 2.70 14.91 -27.02
CA GLU A 80 3.10 14.70 -28.41
C GLU A 80 2.00 15.11 -29.39
N LYS A 81 0.74 14.75 -29.12
CA LYS A 81 -0.41 15.20 -29.92
C LYS A 81 -0.57 16.71 -29.89
N ASN A 82 -0.41 17.33 -28.71
CA ASN A 82 -0.51 18.78 -28.53
C ASN A 82 0.64 19.54 -29.20
N LEU A 83 1.81 18.92 -29.30
CA LEU A 83 2.93 19.47 -30.06
C LEU A 83 2.64 19.42 -31.56
N LYS A 84 2.15 18.28 -32.07
CA LYS A 84 1.81 18.12 -33.49
C LYS A 84 0.67 19.02 -33.95
N ASN A 85 -0.34 19.22 -33.12
CA ASN A 85 -1.49 20.07 -33.45
C ASN A 85 -1.27 21.56 -33.14
N GLY A 86 -0.09 21.94 -32.62
CA GLY A 86 0.26 23.33 -32.28
C GLY A 86 -0.44 23.91 -31.04
N SER A 87 -1.32 23.17 -30.37
CA SER A 87 -2.08 23.64 -29.19
C SER A 87 -1.24 23.77 -27.92
N ILE A 88 -0.01 23.25 -27.92
CA ILE A 88 0.91 23.36 -26.77
C ILE A 88 1.53 24.75 -26.62
N TRP A 89 1.59 25.53 -27.70
CA TRP A 89 2.21 26.85 -27.70
C TRP A 89 1.21 27.92 -27.23
N PRO A 90 1.61 28.88 -26.39
CA PRO A 90 0.76 30.01 -26.09
C PRO A 90 0.47 30.77 -27.38
N THR A 91 -0.80 30.91 -27.75
CA THR A 91 -1.19 31.78 -28.86
C THR A 91 -0.92 33.22 -28.41
N TRP A 92 0.11 33.85 -28.99
CA TRP A 92 0.31 35.29 -28.86
C TRP A 92 -0.80 36.02 -29.65
N ASN A 93 -2.00 36.08 -29.06
CA ASN A 93 -3.11 36.89 -29.53
C ASN A 93 -3.62 37.74 -28.36
N GLY A 94 -2.69 38.44 -27.71
CA GLY A 94 -2.99 39.62 -26.91
C GLY A 94 -3.19 40.79 -27.86
N LYS A 95 -4.45 41.13 -28.10
CA LYS A 95 -4.84 42.39 -28.75
C LYS A 95 -4.60 43.56 -27.80
#